data_AF-A0A077NG31-F1
#
_entry.id   AF-A0A077NG31-F1
#
_cell.length_a   1.000
_cell.length_b   1.000
_cell.length_c   1.000
_cell.angle_alpha   90.00
_cell.angle_beta   90.00
_cell.angle_gamma   90.00
#
_symmetry.space_group_name_H-M   'P 1'
#
loop_
_entity.id
_entity.type
_entity.pdbx_description
1 polymer ?
#
loop_
_entity_poly.entity_id
_entity_poly.type
_entity_poly.pdbx_seq_one_letter_code
_entity_poly.pdbx_strand_id
1 'polypeptide(L)'
;MMQIYIMKKYLSVFLLLLITSTASANTNEQEKTVRYLSNYGGFNYSDKGAINMASMAFTQSCNRNITVAELNSISASAEFAELKSEMQDGKVVGINKAKVILYEKIDKLCKKRK
;
A
#
# COMPACT_ATOMS: atom_id res chain seq x y z
N MET A 1 -7.34 48.34 -3.05
CA MET A 1 -6.01 47.76 -2.72
C MET A 1 -5.96 46.97 -1.39
N MET A 2 -6.92 47.12 -0.47
CA MET A 2 -6.85 46.48 0.87
C MET A 2 -7.29 45.00 0.91
N GLN A 3 -8.21 44.57 0.04
CA GLN A 3 -8.74 43.19 0.01
C GLN A 3 -7.72 42.13 -0.44
N ILE A 4 -6.79 42.48 -1.33
CA ILE A 4 -5.78 41.54 -1.87
C ILE A 4 -4.76 41.16 -0.80
N TYR A 5 -4.49 42.06 0.15
CA TYR A 5 -3.51 41.83 1.21
C TYR A 5 -4.00 40.81 2.24
N ILE A 6 -5.31 40.77 2.48
CA ILE A 6 -5.95 39.88 3.45
C ILE A 6 -5.91 38.43 2.95
N MET A 7 -6.28 38.16 1.68
CA MET A 7 -6.23 36.80 1.12
C MET A 7 -4.83 36.18 1.10
N LYS A 8 -3.78 36.99 0.87
CA LYS A 8 -2.38 36.49 0.83
C LYS A 8 -1.90 36.02 2.21
N LYS A 9 -2.39 36.65 3.29
CA LYS A 9 -2.04 36.29 4.67
C LYS A 9 -2.70 34.98 5.09
N TYR A 10 -3.96 34.74 4.71
CA TYR A 10 -4.65 33.47 4.97
C TYR A 10 -4.12 32.31 4.14
N LEU A 11 -3.74 32.55 2.87
CA LEU A 11 -3.13 31.52 2.02
C LEU A 11 -1.77 31.06 2.58
N SER A 12 -0.98 31.97 3.13
CA SER A 12 0.31 31.65 3.78
C SER A 12 0.13 30.84 5.07
N VAL A 13 -0.86 31.19 5.90
CA VAL A 13 -1.16 30.45 7.14
C VAL A 13 -1.73 29.05 6.85
N PHE A 14 -2.53 28.90 5.80
CA PHE A 14 -3.07 27.59 5.39
C PHE A 14 -1.98 26.64 4.89
N LEU A 15 -0.98 27.15 4.17
CA LEU A 15 0.18 26.38 3.71
C LEU A 15 1.09 25.91 4.85
N LEU A 16 1.22 26.70 5.91
CA LEU A 16 2.03 26.34 7.10
C LEU A 16 1.39 25.26 7.97
N LEU A 17 0.05 25.14 7.96
CA LEU A 17 -0.68 24.11 8.71
C LEU A 17 -0.60 22.71 8.09
N LEU A 18 -0.21 22.58 6.81
CA LEU A 18 -0.11 21.29 6.12
C LEU A 18 1.21 20.54 6.40
N ILE A 19 2.18 21.16 7.06
CA ILE A 19 3.53 20.58 7.25
C ILE A 19 3.64 19.77 8.55
N THR A 20 2.65 19.82 9.46
CA THR A 20 2.77 19.19 10.79
C THR A 20 2.20 17.77 10.91
N SER A 21 1.80 17.12 9.82
CA SER A 21 1.30 15.74 9.87
C SER A 21 2.27 14.74 9.24
N THR A 22 3.44 14.53 9.85
CA THR A 22 4.16 13.25 9.70
C THR A 22 4.34 12.62 11.06
N ALA A 23 3.33 11.83 11.44
CA ALA A 23 3.42 10.85 12.49
C ALA A 23 4.71 10.03 12.31
N SER A 24 5.55 9.96 13.34
CA SER A 24 6.73 9.11 13.38
C SER A 24 6.31 7.63 13.47
N ALA A 25 5.77 7.08 12.39
CA ALA A 25 5.47 5.67 12.28
C ALA A 25 6.67 4.94 11.68
N ASN A 26 7.62 4.53 12.54
CA ASN A 26 8.60 3.46 12.30
C ASN A 26 9.19 3.41 10.86
N THR A 27 9.91 4.46 10.47
CA THR A 27 10.47 4.66 9.11
C THR A 27 11.28 3.46 8.60
N ASN A 28 11.95 2.73 9.50
CA ASN A 28 12.78 1.57 9.17
C ASN A 28 11.98 0.41 8.55
N GLU A 29 10.82 0.06 9.11
CA GLU A 29 10.00 -1.04 8.56
C GLU A 29 9.32 -0.66 7.25
N GLN A 30 8.94 0.60 7.09
CA GLN A 30 8.41 1.12 5.84
C GLN A 30 9.48 1.09 4.73
N GLU A 31 10.69 1.53 5.05
CA GLU A 31 11.81 1.49 4.12
C GLU A 31 12.14 0.06 3.67
N LYS A 32 12.18 -0.90 4.60
CA LYS A 32 12.35 -2.32 4.27
C LYS A 32 11.27 -2.83 3.34
N THR A 33 10.02 -2.45 3.59
CA THR A 33 8.87 -2.88 2.78
C THR A 33 8.97 -2.31 1.36
N VAL A 34 9.35 -1.04 1.21
CA VAL A 34 9.59 -0.42 -0.11
C VAL A 34 10.73 -1.13 -0.85
N ARG A 35 11.87 -1.36 -0.19
CA ARG A 35 13.00 -2.10 -0.79
C ARG A 35 12.60 -3.51 -1.20
N TYR A 36 11.81 -4.19 -0.37
CA TYR A 36 11.29 -5.53 -0.68
C TYR A 36 10.43 -5.51 -1.94
N LEU A 37 9.45 -4.60 -2.04
CA LEU A 37 8.56 -4.48 -3.19
C LEU A 37 9.32 -4.18 -4.49
N SER A 38 10.33 -3.30 -4.43
CA SER A 38 11.17 -2.96 -5.59
C SER A 38 11.96 -4.15 -6.14
N ASN A 39 12.39 -5.05 -5.25
CA ASN A 39 13.26 -6.18 -5.58
C ASN A 39 12.50 -7.50 -5.81
N TYR A 40 11.24 -7.58 -5.37
CA TYR A 40 10.45 -8.80 -5.48
C TYR A 40 10.24 -9.24 -6.94
N GLY A 41 10.32 -10.55 -7.20
CA GLY A 41 10.03 -11.13 -8.52
C GLY A 41 11.06 -10.82 -9.63
N GLY A 42 12.11 -10.05 -9.36
CA GLY A 42 13.15 -9.72 -10.36
C GLY A 42 12.56 -9.08 -11.63
N PHE A 43 12.69 -9.76 -12.77
CA PHE A 43 12.13 -9.32 -14.07
C PHE A 43 10.73 -9.88 -14.37
N ASN A 44 10.14 -10.69 -13.48
CA ASN A 44 8.80 -11.22 -13.67
C ASN A 44 7.74 -10.15 -13.35
N TYR A 45 7.12 -9.62 -14.40
CA TYR A 45 6.11 -8.58 -14.28
C TYR A 45 4.85 -9.02 -13.55
N SER A 46 4.43 -10.29 -13.69
CA SER A 46 3.27 -10.82 -12.97
C SER A 46 3.54 -10.93 -11.47
N ASP A 47 4.76 -11.33 -11.07
CA ASP A 47 5.17 -11.35 -9.65
C ASP A 47 5.20 -9.95 -9.05
N LYS A 48 5.80 -8.99 -9.76
CA LYS A 48 5.83 -7.58 -9.34
C LYS A 48 4.45 -6.97 -9.28
N GLY A 49 3.59 -7.26 -10.25
CA GLY A 49 2.21 -6.79 -10.28
C GLY A 49 1.41 -7.33 -9.10
N ALA A 50 1.47 -8.65 -8.89
CA ALA A 50 0.72 -9.33 -7.84
C ALA A 50 1.15 -8.88 -6.44
N ILE A 51 2.46 -8.75 -6.17
CA ILE A 51 2.93 -8.32 -4.84
C ILE A 51 2.57 -6.87 -4.52
N ASN A 52 2.62 -5.99 -5.52
CA ASN A 52 2.20 -4.60 -5.35
C ASN A 52 0.69 -4.52 -5.12
N MET A 53 -0.10 -5.27 -5.88
CA MET A 53 -1.55 -5.33 -5.68
C MET A 53 -1.91 -5.91 -4.30
N ALA A 54 -1.20 -6.94 -3.84
CA ALA A 54 -1.39 -7.48 -2.50
C ALA A 54 -1.09 -6.44 -1.41
N SER A 55 0.00 -5.67 -1.55
CA SER A 55 0.36 -4.58 -0.64
C SER A 55 -0.74 -3.51 -0.56
N MET A 56 -1.26 -3.11 -1.71
CA MET A 56 -2.32 -2.09 -1.78
C MET A 56 -3.65 -2.61 -1.23
N ALA A 57 -4.05 -3.84 -1.60
CA ALA A 57 -5.26 -4.51 -1.10
C ALA A 57 -5.21 -4.64 0.43
N PHE A 58 -4.06 -5.01 0.98
CA PHE A 58 -3.84 -5.06 2.43
C PHE A 58 -4.01 -3.69 3.08
N THR A 59 -3.34 -2.67 2.56
CA THR A 59 -3.35 -1.33 3.14
C THR A 59 -4.76 -0.76 3.20
N GLN A 60 -5.54 -0.94 2.13
CA GLN A 60 -6.94 -0.51 2.08
C GLN A 60 -7.87 -1.33 2.99
N SER A 61 -7.53 -2.58 3.28
CA SER A 61 -8.39 -3.46 4.09
C SER A 61 -8.08 -3.34 5.59
N CYS A 62 -6.80 -3.25 5.96
CA CYS A 62 -6.38 -3.15 7.35
C CYS A 62 -6.19 -1.70 7.84
N ASN A 63 -6.30 -0.70 6.96
CA ASN A 63 -6.05 0.72 7.24
C ASN A 63 -4.68 1.00 7.90
N ARG A 64 -3.64 0.27 7.45
CA ARG A 64 -2.26 0.42 7.91
C ARG A 64 -1.28 -0.10 6.88
N ASN A 65 -0.04 0.33 7.00
CA ASN A 65 1.05 -0.19 6.15
C ASN A 65 1.30 -1.68 6.43
N ILE A 66 1.54 -2.42 5.36
CA ILE A 66 1.98 -3.82 5.41
C ILE A 66 3.46 -3.89 5.79
N THR A 67 3.86 -4.99 6.44
CA THR A 67 5.27 -5.31 6.74
C THR A 67 5.82 -6.38 5.79
N VAL A 68 7.14 -6.50 5.70
CA VAL A 68 7.80 -7.57 4.91
C VAL A 68 7.35 -8.97 5.33
N ALA A 69 7.19 -9.22 6.63
CA ALA A 69 6.74 -10.52 7.14
C ALA A 69 5.30 -10.85 6.68
N GLU A 70 4.43 -9.85 6.63
CA GLU A 70 3.05 -10.01 6.15
C GLU A 70 3.01 -10.21 4.64
N LEU A 71 3.82 -9.47 3.88
CA LEU A 71 3.98 -9.69 2.44
C LEU A 71 4.47 -11.10 2.13
N ASN A 72 5.51 -11.57 2.83
CA ASN A 72 5.99 -12.95 2.71
C ASN A 72 4.89 -13.98 3.02
N SER A 73 4.09 -13.71 4.05
CA SER A 73 2.98 -14.59 4.42
C SER A 73 1.88 -14.62 3.35
N ILE A 74 1.59 -13.48 2.73
CA ILE A 74 0.64 -13.38 1.61
C ILE A 74 1.22 -14.08 0.38
N SER A 75 2.47 -13.82 0.01
CA SER A 75 3.06 -14.38 -1.20
C SER A 75 3.18 -15.90 -1.18
N ALA A 76 3.22 -16.51 0.00
CA ALA A 76 3.23 -17.96 0.18
C ALA A 76 1.82 -18.60 0.20
N SER A 77 0.75 -17.81 0.02
CA SER A 77 -0.63 -18.27 0.08
C SER A 77 -1.17 -18.73 -1.29
N ALA A 78 -2.20 -19.58 -1.28
CA ALA A 78 -2.83 -20.05 -2.51
C ALA A 78 -3.58 -18.90 -3.21
N GLU A 79 -4.18 -18.00 -2.43
CA GLU A 79 -4.86 -16.80 -2.89
C GLU A 79 -3.91 -15.86 -3.66
N PHE A 80 -2.64 -15.82 -3.28
CA PHE A 80 -1.63 -15.06 -4.02
C PHE A 80 -1.25 -15.73 -5.34
N ALA A 81 -1.18 -17.07 -5.38
CA ALA A 81 -0.97 -17.79 -6.63
C ALA A 81 -2.14 -17.57 -7.61
N GLU A 82 -3.37 -17.53 -7.11
CA GLU A 82 -4.56 -17.17 -7.88
C GLU A 82 -4.46 -15.74 -8.43
N LEU A 83 -4.16 -14.75 -7.57
CA LEU A 83 -3.97 -13.36 -8.01
C LEU A 83 -2.89 -13.25 -9.09
N LYS A 84 -1.76 -13.95 -8.91
CA LYS A 84 -0.68 -13.98 -9.91
C LYS A 84 -1.16 -14.58 -11.23
N SER A 85 -1.92 -15.67 -11.19
CA SER A 85 -2.51 -16.32 -12.38
C SER A 85 -3.40 -15.36 -13.17
N GLU A 86 -4.25 -14.60 -12.47
CA GLU A 86 -5.13 -13.59 -13.07
C GLU A 86 -4.35 -12.42 -13.72
N MET A 87 -3.11 -12.19 -13.28
CA MET A 87 -2.19 -11.15 -13.80
C MET A 87 -1.15 -11.68 -14.79
N GLN A 88 -1.28 -12.93 -15.25
CA GLN A 88 -0.43 -13.47 -16.32
C GLN A 88 -0.70 -12.76 -17.65
N ASP A 89 0.26 -12.87 -18.56
CA ASP A 89 0.18 -12.30 -19.92
C ASP A 89 -0.12 -10.79 -19.97
N GLY A 90 0.30 -10.07 -18.93
CA GLY A 90 0.12 -8.61 -18.85
C GLY A 90 -1.28 -8.15 -18.46
N LYS A 91 -2.15 -9.06 -18.00
CA LYS A 91 -3.48 -8.69 -17.50
C LYS A 91 -3.39 -7.86 -16.22
N VAL A 92 -4.23 -6.83 -16.15
CA VAL A 92 -4.33 -5.95 -14.98
C VAL A 92 -5.51 -6.40 -14.12
N VAL A 93 -5.24 -6.70 -12.85
CA VAL A 93 -6.27 -6.96 -11.84
C VAL A 93 -6.48 -5.70 -11.01
N GLY A 94 -7.71 -5.19 -10.96
CA GLY A 94 -8.05 -4.04 -10.13
C GLY A 94 -8.04 -4.36 -8.63
N ILE A 95 -7.81 -3.34 -7.81
CA ILE A 95 -7.65 -3.46 -6.35
C ILE A 95 -8.84 -4.14 -5.67
N ASN A 96 -10.07 -3.89 -6.13
CA ASN A 96 -11.27 -4.50 -5.55
C ASN A 96 -11.31 -6.00 -5.79
N LYS A 97 -10.92 -6.45 -6.99
CA LYS A 97 -10.81 -7.87 -7.31
C LYS A 97 -9.68 -8.52 -6.52
N ALA A 98 -8.52 -7.85 -6.41
CA ALA A 98 -7.43 -8.33 -5.56
C ALA A 98 -7.83 -8.48 -4.09
N LYS A 99 -8.62 -7.54 -3.54
CA LYS A 99 -9.17 -7.65 -2.18
C LYS A 99 -10.10 -8.85 -2.00
N VAL A 100 -10.92 -9.17 -3.00
CA VAL A 100 -11.80 -10.34 -2.96
C VAL A 100 -10.97 -11.62 -2.98
N ILE A 101 -10.02 -11.75 -3.92
CA ILE A 101 -9.14 -12.92 -4.03
C ILE A 101 -8.35 -13.13 -2.73
N LEU A 102 -7.77 -12.06 -2.18
CA LEU A 102 -6.91 -12.13 -0.99
C LEU A 102 -7.68 -12.03 0.34
N TYR A 103 -9.02 -12.02 0.32
CA TYR A 103 -9.84 -11.63 1.47
C TYR A 103 -9.51 -12.42 2.73
N GLU A 104 -9.54 -13.76 2.66
CA GLU A 104 -9.33 -14.60 3.84
C GLU A 104 -7.95 -14.39 4.46
N LYS A 105 -6.92 -14.30 3.61
CA LYS A 105 -5.55 -14.11 4.06
C LYS A 105 -5.37 -12.75 4.71
N ILE A 106 -5.86 -11.69 4.08
CA ILE A 106 -5.75 -10.32 4.59
C ILE A 106 -6.55 -10.17 5.89
N ASP A 107 -7.78 -10.68 5.96
CA ASP A 107 -8.63 -10.59 7.15
C ASP A 107 -7.95 -11.25 8.39
N LYS A 108 -7.37 -12.44 8.22
CA LYS A 108 -6.60 -13.13 9.27
C LYS A 108 -5.42 -12.27 9.77
N LEU A 109 -4.72 -11.58 8.87
CA LEU A 109 -3.59 -10.71 9.22
C LEU A 109 -4.03 -9.38 9.86
N CYS A 110 -5.15 -8.80 9.43
CA CYS A 110 -5.70 -7.60 10.07
C CYS A 110 -6.11 -7.88 11.52
N LYS A 111 -6.69 -9.07 11.78
CA LYS A 111 -7.17 -9.47 13.12
C LYS A 111 -6.05 -9.85 14.09
N LYS A 112 -4.95 -10.47 13.63
CA LYS A 112 -3.81 -10.89 14.48
C LYS A 112 -3.12 -9.78 15.28
N ARG A 113 -3.39 -8.50 14.99
CA ARG A 113 -2.78 -7.32 15.63
C ARG A 113 -3.76 -6.54 16.50
N LYS A 114 -5.03 -6.97 16.60
CA LYS A 114 -6.03 -6.44 17.56
C LYS A 114 -6.01 -7.29 18.82
#